data_AF-A0A1F8C4S3-F1
#
_entry.id   AF-A0A1F8C4S3-F1
#
_cell.length_a   1.000
_cell.length_b   1.000
_cell.length_c   1.000
_cell.angle_alpha   90.00
_cell.angle_beta   90.00
_cell.angle_gamma   90.00
#
_symmetry.space_group_name_H-M   'P 1'
#
loop_
_entity.id
_entity.type
_entity.pdbx_description
1 polymer ?
#
loop_
_entity_poly.entity_id
_entity_poly.type
_entity_poly.pdbx_seq_one_letter_code
_entity_poly.pdbx_strand_id
1 'polypeptide(L)' 'MIKKVTMADVFKNSRYRGKHVVLVSGEVYTAKTGEGAAKILEKVRKEHPRSTPEVAYLPKAHSLILWM' A
#
# COMPACT_ATOMS: atom_id res chain seq x y z
N MET A 1 23.52 -7.63 1.10
CA MET A 1 22.38 -6.98 1.79
C MET A 1 21.10 -7.46 1.13
N ILE A 2 20.11 -7.93 1.88
CA ILE A 2 18.81 -8.32 1.32
C ILE A 2 18.09 -7.03 0.89
N LYS A 3 17.77 -6.92 -0.40
CA LYS A 3 17.11 -5.72 -0.95
C LYS A 3 15.68 -5.67 -0.42
N LYS A 4 15.36 -4.66 0.38
CA LYS A 4 13.99 -4.42 0.88
C LYS A 4 13.10 -3.96 -0.27
N VAL A 5 11.85 -4.41 -0.29
CA VAL A 5 10.85 -3.95 -1.25
C VAL A 5 10.59 -2.46 -1.01
N THR A 6 10.64 -1.68 -2.07
CA THR A 6 10.35 -0.23 -2.05
C THR A 6 9.01 0.07 -2.72
N MET A 7 8.47 1.27 -2.51
CA MET A 7 7.23 1.66 -3.16
C MET A 7 7.36 1.74 -4.70
N ALA A 8 8.57 2.03 -5.20
CA ALA A 8 8.88 1.97 -6.62
C ALA A 8 8.76 0.54 -7.19
N ASP A 9 9.15 -0.49 -6.42
CA ASP A 9 8.99 -1.89 -6.81
C ASP A 9 7.49 -2.28 -6.84
N VAL A 10 6.70 -1.74 -5.90
CA VAL A 10 5.25 -1.91 -5.87
C VAL A 10 4.59 -1.32 -7.12
N PHE A 11 4.95 -0.08 -7.50
CA PHE A 11 4.37 0.57 -8.68
C PHE A 11 4.68 -0.15 -10.01
N LYS A 12 5.84 -0.79 -10.11
CA LYS A 12 6.24 -1.57 -11.28
C LYS A 12 5.54 -2.93 -11.37
N ASN A 13 4.96 -3.42 -10.29
CA ASN A 13 4.38 -4.76 -10.22
C ASN A 13 2.86 -4.74 -10.43
N SER A 14 2.40 -5.31 -11.54
CA SER A 14 1.00 -5.33 -11.95
C SER A 14 0.06 -6.01 -10.96
N ARG A 15 0.55 -6.88 -10.07
CA ARG A 15 -0.25 -7.60 -9.05
C ARG A 15 -0.93 -6.69 -8.03
N TYR A 16 -0.45 -5.45 -7.92
CA TYR A 16 -0.94 -4.46 -6.97
C TYR A 16 -1.97 -3.49 -7.58
N ARG A 17 -2.20 -3.55 -8.90
CA ARG A 17 -3.23 -2.74 -9.56
C ARG A 17 -4.63 -3.10 -9.05
N GLY A 18 -5.46 -2.09 -8.88
CA GLY A 18 -6.80 -2.16 -8.28
C GLY A 18 -6.80 -2.37 -6.76
N LYS A 19 -5.70 -2.06 -6.06
CA LYS A 19 -5.59 -2.27 -4.61
C LYS A 19 -5.06 -1.02 -3.93
N HIS A 20 -5.51 -0.84 -2.69
CA HIS A 20 -4.81 -0.01 -1.72
C HIS A 20 -3.63 -0.80 -1.19
N VAL A 21 -2.46 -0.19 -1.15
CA VAL A 21 -1.21 -0.79 -0.72
C VAL A 21 -0.69 0.00 0.48
N VAL A 22 -0.25 -0.73 1.51
CA VAL A 22 0.48 -0.20 2.65
C VAL A 22 1.85 -0.89 2.68
N LEU A 23 2.94 -0.12 2.58
CA LEU A 23 4.32 -0.59 2.67
C LEU A 23 4.93 -0.11 3.98
N VAL A 24 5.53 -1.01 4.74
CA VAL A 24 6.28 -0.67 5.96
C VAL A 24 7.47 -1.61 6.11
N SER A 25 8.66 -1.07 6.36
CA SER A 25 9.87 -1.87 6.62
C SER A 25 10.23 -2.95 5.57
N GLY A 26 9.67 -2.88 4.36
CA GLY A 26 9.83 -3.89 3.29
C GLY A 26 8.68 -4.91 3.18
N GLU A 27 7.69 -4.83 4.07
CA GLU A 27 6.48 -5.63 4.08
C GLU A 27 5.34 -4.91 3.35
N VAL A 28 4.64 -5.63 2.47
CA VAL A 28 3.57 -5.07 1.64
C VAL A 28 2.23 -5.70 2.02
N TYR A 29 1.30 -4.87 2.46
CA TYR A 29 -0.08 -5.24 2.74
C TYR A 29 -1.01 -4.64 1.69
N THR A 30 -2.13 -5.31 1.41
CA THR A 30 -3.07 -4.82 0.40
C THR A 30 -4.51 -4.95 0.83
N ALA A 31 -5.35 -3.99 0.45
CA ALA A 31 -6.80 -4.05 0.59
C ALA A 31 -7.50 -3.71 -0.73
N LYS A 32 -8.73 -4.21 -0.90
CA LYS A 32 -9.58 -3.87 -2.05
C LYS A 32 -10.34 -2.55 -1.87
N THR A 33 -10.48 -2.07 -0.64
CA THR A 33 -11.25 -0.87 -0.28
C THR A 33 -10.43 0.06 0.61
N GLY A 34 -10.79 1.35 0.64
CA GLY A 34 -10.16 2.35 1.49
C GLY A 34 -10.31 2.05 2.98
N GLU A 35 -11.49 1.58 3.41
CA GLU A 35 -11.72 1.14 4.79
C GLU A 35 -10.83 -0.04 5.19
N GLY A 36 -10.65 -1.01 4.29
CA GLY A 36 -9.73 -2.11 4.52
C GLY A 36 -8.29 -1.63 4.67
N ALA A 37 -7.89 -0.64 3.86
CA ALA A 37 -6.58 -0.02 3.96
C ALA A 37 -6.39 0.73 5.29
N ALA A 38 -7.42 1.42 5.78
CA ALA A 38 -7.39 2.11 7.06
C ALA A 38 -7.20 1.15 8.24
N LYS A 39 -7.92 0.01 8.24
CA LYS A 39 -7.75 -1.05 9.26
C LYS A 39 -6.34 -1.65 9.24
N ILE A 40 -5.79 -1.91 8.04
CA ILE A 40 -4.41 -2.37 7.88
C ILE A 40 -3.43 -1.33 8.42
N LEU A 41 -3.61 -0.06 8.07
CA LEU A 41 -2.74 1.03 8.49
C LEU A 41 -2.71 1.18 10.02
N GLU A 42 -3.87 1.07 10.69
CA GLU A 42 -3.95 1.11 12.15
C GLU A 42 -3.16 -0.05 12.79
N LYS A 43 -3.34 -1.27 12.27
CA LYS A 43 -2.62 -2.45 12.74
C LYS A 43 -1.11 -2.30 12.55
N VAL A 44 -0.68 -1.92 11.35
CA VAL A 44 0.73 -1.74 10.98
C VAL A 44 1.42 -0.69 11.86
N ARG A 45 0.73 0.41 12.19
CA ARG A 45 1.29 1.44 13.09
C ARG A 45 1.56 0.91 14.49
N LYS A 46 0.76 -0.04 14.99
CA LYS A 46 0.98 -0.69 16.29
C LYS A 46 2.13 -1.70 16.23
N GLU A 47 2.24 -2.45 15.13
CA GLU A 47 3.29 -3.46 14.93
C GLU A 47 4.67 -2.86 14.63
N HIS A 48 4.72 -1.70 13.98
CA HIS A 48 5.95 -1.01 13.59
C HIS A 48 6.00 0.43 14.11
N PRO A 49 6.08 0.66 15.44
CA PRO A 49 5.92 1.99 16.04
C PRO A 49 7.04 3.00 15.68
N ARG A 50 8.17 2.52 15.15
CA ARG A 50 9.32 3.35 14.74
C ARG A 50 9.45 3.52 13.23
N SER A 51 8.49 3.02 12.46
CA SER A 51 8.51 3.09 11.00
C SER A 51 7.29 3.87 10.51
N THR A 52 7.50 4.72 9.51
CA THR A 52 6.41 5.42 8.85
C THR A 52 5.92 4.57 7.67
N PRO A 53 4.68 4.06 7.69
CA PRO A 53 4.12 3.34 6.57
C PRO A 53 3.84 4.28 5.39
N GLU A 54 4.18 3.82 4.19
CA GLU A 54 3.80 4.45 2.92
C GLU A 54 2.48 3.86 2.45
N VAL A 55 1.55 4.70 1.95
CA VAL A 55 0.23 4.27 1.52
C VAL A 55 -0.06 4.81 0.12
N ALA A 56 -0.55 3.95 -0.76
CA ALA A 56 -1.01 4.37 -2.09
C ALA A 56 -2.20 3.52 -2.56
N TYR A 57 -3.07 4.11 -3.37
CA TYR A 57 -4.00 3.35 -4.20
C TYR A 57 -3.45 3.25 -5.61
N LEU A 58 -3.30 2.03 -6.13
CA LEU A 58 -2.89 1.80 -7.51
C LEU A 58 -4.16 1.50 -8.32
N PRO A 59 -4.71 2.44 -9.09
CA PRO A 59 -5.92 2.20 -9.88
C PRO A 59 -5.66 1.14 -10.96
N LYS A 60 -6.73 0.47 -11.42
CA LYS A 60 -6.68 -0.20 -12.72
C LYS A 60 -6.71 0.87 -13.83
N ALA A 61 -6.39 0.47 -15.07
CA ALA A 61 -6.55 1.36 -16.21
C ALA A 61 -7.97 1.96 -16.22
N HIS A 62 -8.08 3.26 -16.49
CA HIS A 62 -9.35 4.00 -16.56
C HIS A 62 -10.21 4.00 -15.28
N SER A 63 -9.63 3.83 -14.09
CA SER A 63 -10.41 3.73 -12.83
C SER A 63 -10.39 4.97 -11.95
N LEU A 64 -9.60 5.99 -12.29
CA LEU A 64 -9.41 7.14 -11.40
C LEU A 64 -10.37 8.26 -11.81
N ILE A 65 -11.59 8.20 -11.29
CA ILE A 65 -12.51 9.34 -11.23
C ILE A 65 -12.36 9.93 -9.83
N LEU A 66 -11.69 11.08 -9.72
CA LEU A 66 -11.69 11.88 -8.50
C LEU A 66 -13.06 12.57 -8.41
N TRP A 67 -13.96 12.00 -7.60
CA TRP A 67 -15.19 12.68 -7.21
C TRP A 67 -14.88 13.56 -5.99
N MET A 68 -15.12 14.86 -6.10
CA MET A 68 -14.90 15.87 -5.06
C MET A 68 -16.21 16.24 -4.40
#